data_AF-A0A077XPH7-F1
#
_entry.id   AF-A0A077XPH7-F1
#
_cell.length_a   1.000
_cell.length_b   1.000
_cell.length_c   1.000
_cell.angle_alpha   90.00
_cell.angle_beta   90.00
_cell.angle_gamma   90.00
#
_symmetry.space_group_name_H-M   'P 1'
#
loop_
_entity.id
_entity.type
_entity.pdbx_description
1 polymer ?
#
loop_
_entity_poly.entity_id
_entity_poly.type
_entity_poly.pdbx_seq_one_letter_code
_entity_poly.pdbx_strand_id
1 'polypeptide(L)'
;MSENAKLNIRQTQGLEYKSVDNTLFVINKEGSSKGIKIYTGYVIQSIHKDKAVIKDCYVAEKDNFYAHGETVKKAIGDLNFKIVSEKLKNEPIEADTIITVNHYRLVTGACELGTKAWMEQNNIQVDSIRADELLLLLRKTHAYGLERFERLVNFEAEG
;
A
#
# COMPACT_ATOMS: atom_id res chain seq x y z
N MET A 1 -6.83 21.91 16.38
CA MET A 1 -6.57 21.06 17.57
C MET A 1 -5.86 19.82 17.06
N SER A 2 -4.65 19.51 17.53
CA SER A 2 -3.88 18.36 17.08
C SER A 2 -4.66 17.06 17.28
N GLU A 3 -4.55 16.11 16.34
CA GLU A 3 -5.25 14.80 16.25
C GLU A 3 -5.25 13.95 17.52
N ASN A 4 -4.45 14.29 18.53
CA ASN A 4 -4.46 13.71 19.85
C ASN A 4 -5.41 14.43 20.82
N ALA A 5 -6.64 14.73 20.39
CA ALA A 5 -7.65 15.33 21.24
C ALA A 5 -8.10 14.33 22.32
N LYS A 6 -7.28 14.24 23.38
CA LYS A 6 -7.58 13.81 24.75
C LYS A 6 -8.82 12.93 24.87
N LEU A 7 -8.73 11.70 24.38
CA LEU A 7 -9.55 10.61 24.89
C LEU A 7 -8.99 10.24 26.28
N ASN A 8 -9.17 11.15 27.25
CA ASN A 8 -9.02 10.92 28.68
C ASN A 8 -10.21 10.08 29.18
N ILE A 9 -10.52 8.99 28.49
CA ILE A 9 -11.35 7.96 29.07
C ILE A 9 -10.42 7.15 29.95
N ARG A 10 -10.81 6.94 31.20
CA ARG A 10 -10.13 6.09 32.20
C ARG A 10 -9.65 4.74 31.65
N GLN A 11 -10.27 4.27 30.56
CA GLN A 11 -10.05 3.01 29.87
C GLN A 11 -8.80 2.99 28.97
N THR A 12 -8.22 4.12 28.60
CA THR A 12 -7.00 4.19 27.77
C THR A 12 -5.75 4.59 28.55
N GLN A 13 -5.87 4.82 29.87
CA GLN A 13 -4.74 5.12 30.72
C GLN A 13 -3.77 3.94 30.78
N GLY A 14 -2.50 4.20 30.45
CA GLY A 14 -1.44 3.18 30.45
C GLY A 14 -1.39 2.28 29.22
N LEU A 15 -2.28 2.49 28.25
CA LEU A 15 -2.23 1.78 26.97
C LEU A 15 -1.33 2.52 25.98
N GLU A 16 -0.58 1.76 25.19
CA GLU A 16 0.11 2.29 24.02
C GLU A 16 -0.89 2.38 22.87
N TYR A 17 -1.01 3.55 22.23
CA TYR A 17 -1.96 3.77 21.14
C TYR A 17 -1.40 4.65 20.05
N LYS A 18 -1.98 4.53 18.86
CA LYS A 18 -1.68 5.34 17.68
C LYS A 18 -2.97 5.78 16.99
N SER A 19 -2.98 7.01 16.50
CA SER A 19 -4.01 7.45 15.55
C SER A 19 -3.66 6.91 14.17
N VAL A 20 -4.54 6.11 13.59
CA VAL A 20 -4.38 5.55 12.24
C VAL A 20 -5.67 5.83 11.49
N ASP A 21 -5.61 6.57 10.38
CA ASP A 21 -6.78 6.93 9.56
C ASP A 21 -7.97 7.46 10.38
N ASN A 22 -7.71 8.35 11.36
CA ASN A 22 -8.69 8.91 12.32
C ASN A 22 -9.33 7.89 13.28
N THR A 23 -8.76 6.69 13.41
CA THR A 23 -9.16 5.66 14.37
C THR A 23 -8.13 5.52 15.48
N LEU A 24 -8.60 5.39 16.72
CA LEU A 24 -7.74 5.09 17.86
C LEU A 24 -7.41 3.60 17.89
N PHE A 25 -6.17 3.25 17.54
CA PHE A 25 -5.66 1.89 17.57
C PHE A 25 -4.79 1.68 18.81
N VAL A 26 -5.15 0.71 19.65
CA VAL A 26 -4.36 0.28 20.80
C VAL A 26 -3.38 -0.80 20.37
N ILE A 27 -2.12 -0.64 20.72
CA ILE A 27 -1.03 -1.54 20.35
C ILE A 27 -0.83 -2.56 21.47
N ASN A 28 -0.96 -3.85 21.14
CA ASN A 28 -0.64 -4.96 22.05
C ASN A 28 0.75 -5.54 21.77
N LYS A 29 1.17 -5.54 20.50
CA LYS A 29 2.44 -6.13 20.06
C LYS A 29 2.95 -5.43 18.81
N GLU A 30 4.26 -5.22 18.75
CA GLU A 30 4.98 -4.79 17.56
C GLU A 30 5.82 -5.94 16.98
N GLY A 31 5.97 -5.93 15.66
CA GLY A 31 6.88 -6.79 14.91
C GLY A 31 7.24 -6.14 13.58
N SER A 32 7.99 -6.86 12.75
CA SER A 32 8.40 -6.35 11.43
C SER A 32 8.52 -7.47 10.42
N SER A 33 8.25 -7.17 9.15
CA SER A 33 8.50 -8.07 8.03
C SER A 33 8.91 -7.27 6.79
N LYS A 34 10.07 -7.60 6.20
CA LYS A 34 10.58 -6.96 4.97
C LYS A 34 10.60 -5.43 5.02
N GLY A 35 11.02 -4.86 6.15
CA GLY A 35 11.08 -3.41 6.36
C GLY A 35 9.72 -2.73 6.60
N ILE A 36 8.64 -3.48 6.76
CA ILE A 36 7.32 -2.98 7.15
C ILE A 36 7.12 -3.29 8.64
N LYS A 37 6.78 -2.27 9.44
CA LYS A 37 6.38 -2.46 10.84
C LYS A 37 4.95 -2.98 10.89
N ILE A 38 4.71 -3.94 11.77
CA ILE A 38 3.41 -4.58 11.95
C ILE A 38 3.01 -4.47 13.41
N TYR A 39 1.86 -3.86 13.65
CA TYR A 39 1.24 -3.79 14.96
C TYR A 39 0.05 -4.72 15.04
N THR A 40 -0.05 -5.46 16.13
CA THR A 40 -1.22 -6.26 16.50
C THR A 40 -1.93 -5.57 17.66
N GLY A 41 -3.25 -5.46 17.59
CA GLY A 41 -4.00 -4.67 18.53
C GLY A 41 -5.46 -4.61 18.16
N TYR A 42 -6.12 -3.53 18.56
CA TYR A 42 -7.54 -3.33 18.29
C TYR A 42 -7.87 -1.84 18.15
N VAL A 43 -8.92 -1.55 17.38
CA VAL A 43 -9.53 -0.22 17.35
C VAL A 43 -10.65 -0.11 18.38
N ILE A 44 -10.79 1.05 19.01
CA ILE A 44 -11.95 1.40 19.84
C ILE A 44 -12.99 2.04 18.92
N GLN A 45 -14.07 1.32 18.62
CA GLN A 45 -15.12 1.76 17.68
C GLN A 45 -16.11 2.73 18.32
N SER A 46 -16.51 2.46 19.56
CA SER A 46 -17.39 3.33 20.32
C SER A 46 -17.24 3.08 21.82
N ILE A 47 -17.71 4.03 22.62
CA ILE A 47 -17.74 3.92 24.07
C ILE A 47 -19.16 4.25 24.53
N HIS A 48 -19.81 3.31 25.21
CA HIS A 48 -21.16 3.48 25.75
C HIS A 48 -21.17 3.15 27.23
N LYS A 49 -21.53 4.13 28.09
CA LYS A 49 -21.70 3.95 29.55
C LYS A 49 -20.55 3.12 30.17
N ASP A 50 -19.32 3.55 29.89
CA ASP A 50 -18.08 2.91 30.37
C ASP A 50 -17.79 1.49 29.83
N LYS A 51 -18.35 1.12 28.67
CA LYS A 51 -17.95 -0.07 27.91
C LYS A 51 -17.46 0.33 26.52
N ALA A 52 -16.21 -0.03 26.21
CA ALA A 52 -15.64 0.14 24.88
C ALA A 52 -16.05 -1.03 23.98
N VAL A 53 -16.52 -0.73 22.77
CA VAL A 53 -16.67 -1.69 21.69
C VAL A 53 -15.35 -1.71 20.95
N ILE A 54 -14.65 -2.85 21.00
CA ILE A 54 -13.35 -3.03 20.37
C ILE A 54 -13.43 -3.98 19.19
N LYS A 55 -12.54 -3.78 18.21
CA LYS A 55 -12.37 -4.70 17.09
C LYS A 55 -10.89 -4.98 16.88
N ASP A 56 -10.50 -6.24 17.02
CA ASP A 56 -9.13 -6.68 16.74
C ASP A 56 -8.76 -6.45 15.28
N CYS A 57 -7.55 -5.94 15.07
CA CYS A 57 -6.99 -5.75 13.74
C CYS A 57 -5.46 -5.65 13.77
N TYR A 58 -4.90 -5.54 12.58
CA TYR A 58 -3.48 -5.30 12.36
C TYR A 58 -3.30 -3.94 11.71
N VAL A 59 -2.19 -3.28 12.02
CA VAL A 59 -1.73 -2.08 11.31
C VAL A 59 -0.37 -2.37 10.68
N ALA A 60 -0.24 -2.10 9.38
CA ALA A 60 1.05 -2.09 8.71
C ALA A 60 1.51 -0.63 8.53
N GLU A 61 2.79 -0.36 8.77
CA GLU A 61 3.40 0.96 8.68
C GLU A 61 4.69 0.94 7.87
N LYS A 62 4.84 1.92 6.96
CA LYS A 62 6.09 2.20 6.23
C LYS A 62 6.07 3.64 5.70
N ASP A 63 7.18 4.36 5.84
CA ASP A 63 7.39 5.70 5.24
C ASP A 63 6.23 6.70 5.48
N ASN A 64 5.70 6.73 6.71
CA ASN A 64 4.51 7.50 7.13
C ASN A 64 3.16 7.07 6.54
N PHE A 65 3.13 6.00 5.77
CA PHE A 65 1.89 5.35 5.37
C PHE A 65 1.46 4.32 6.40
N TYR A 66 0.14 4.18 6.53
CA TYR A 66 -0.51 3.25 7.42
C TYR A 66 -1.66 2.56 6.71
N ALA A 67 -1.91 1.30 7.05
CA ALA A 67 -3.16 0.64 6.67
C ALA A 67 -3.58 -0.40 7.70
N HIS A 68 -4.89 -0.46 7.94
CA HIS A 68 -5.52 -1.49 8.75
C HIS A 68 -5.74 -2.77 7.94
N GLY A 69 -5.84 -3.91 8.63
CA GLY A 69 -6.32 -5.14 8.03
C GLY A 69 -6.79 -6.15 9.07
N GLU A 70 -7.73 -7.00 8.68
CA GLU A 70 -8.18 -8.14 9.51
C GLU A 70 -7.09 -9.22 9.64
N THR A 71 -6.11 -9.20 8.74
CA THR A 71 -4.91 -10.04 8.79
C THR A 71 -3.69 -9.20 8.45
N VAL A 72 -2.51 -9.63 8.89
CA VAL A 72 -1.22 -9.03 8.50
C VAL A 72 -1.09 -8.91 6.98
N LYS A 73 -1.52 -9.95 6.24
CA LYS A 73 -1.46 -9.96 4.76
C LYS A 73 -2.33 -8.87 4.14
N LYS A 74 -3.55 -8.67 4.65
CA LYS A 74 -4.45 -7.60 4.18
C LYS A 74 -3.86 -6.22 4.50
N ALA A 75 -3.40 -6.01 5.74
CA ALA A 75 -2.80 -4.73 6.17
C ALA A 75 -1.60 -4.34 5.30
N ILE A 76 -0.69 -5.28 5.02
CA ILE A 76 0.45 -5.05 4.12
C ILE A 76 -0.01 -4.76 2.69
N GLY A 77 -1.03 -5.46 2.19
CA GLY A 77 -1.60 -5.24 0.86
C GLY A 77 -2.13 -3.82 0.70
N ASP A 78 -2.97 -3.38 1.64
CA ASP A 78 -3.60 -2.06 1.63
C ASP A 78 -2.57 -0.94 1.85
N LEU A 79 -1.53 -1.18 2.67
CA LEU A 79 -0.41 -0.24 2.84
C LEU A 79 0.32 -0.03 1.52
N ASN A 80 0.67 -1.10 0.82
CA ASN A 80 1.35 -1.01 -0.48
C ASN A 80 0.47 -0.32 -1.52
N PHE A 81 -0.84 -0.62 -1.54
CA PHE A 81 -1.80 0.09 -2.38
C PHE A 81 -1.77 1.60 -2.11
N LYS A 82 -1.84 2.01 -0.83
CA LYS A 82 -1.83 3.42 -0.43
C LYS A 82 -0.53 4.12 -0.85
N ILE A 83 0.62 3.50 -0.60
CA ILE A 83 1.94 4.03 -1.00
C ILE A 83 1.99 4.28 -2.50
N VAL A 84 1.66 3.27 -3.31
CA VAL A 84 1.79 3.41 -4.77
C VAL A 84 0.69 4.32 -5.33
N SER A 85 -0.54 4.29 -4.79
CA SER A 85 -1.58 5.24 -5.17
C SER A 85 -1.17 6.68 -4.91
N GLU A 86 -0.46 6.94 -3.82
CA GLU A 86 -0.04 8.30 -3.48
C GLU A 86 1.17 8.75 -4.31
N LYS A 87 2.08 7.84 -4.65
CA LYS A 87 3.12 8.10 -5.65
C LYS A 87 2.51 8.49 -6.99
N LEU A 88 1.54 7.73 -7.50
CA LEU A 88 0.93 8.02 -8.80
C LEU A 88 0.16 9.34 -8.88
N LYS A 89 -0.38 9.82 -7.76
CA LYS A 89 -1.05 11.13 -7.73
C LYS A 89 -0.07 12.30 -7.80
N ASN A 90 1.11 12.12 -7.22
CA ASN A 90 2.04 13.21 -6.94
C ASN A 90 3.32 13.15 -7.79
N GLU A 91 3.65 11.99 -8.36
CA GLU A 91 4.84 11.72 -9.17
C GLU A 91 4.41 11.12 -10.51
N PRO A 92 4.60 11.81 -11.64
CA PRO A 92 4.41 11.22 -12.96
C PRO A 92 5.35 10.02 -13.17
N ILE A 93 4.92 9.03 -13.95
CA ILE A 93 5.81 7.92 -14.34
C ILE A 93 6.71 8.42 -15.48
N GLU A 94 7.89 8.91 -15.09
CA GLU A 94 8.95 9.32 -16.00
C GLU A 94 9.68 8.11 -16.61
N ALA A 95 10.41 8.33 -17.70
CA ALA A 95 11.09 7.27 -18.46
C ALA A 95 11.99 6.40 -17.59
N ASP A 96 12.70 6.99 -16.63
CA ASP A 96 13.64 6.32 -15.72
C ASP A 96 13.00 5.76 -14.45
N THR A 97 11.68 5.89 -14.28
CA THR A 97 10.97 5.38 -13.11
C THR A 97 11.09 3.87 -13.01
N ILE A 98 11.46 3.35 -11.82
CA ILE A 98 11.53 1.91 -11.57
C ILE A 98 10.15 1.34 -11.25
N ILE A 99 9.66 0.46 -12.12
CA ILE A 99 8.37 -0.21 -12.03
C ILE A 99 8.55 -1.64 -11.52
N THR A 100 8.03 -1.92 -10.33
CA THR A 100 7.96 -3.29 -9.80
C THR A 100 6.75 -4.03 -10.36
N VAL A 101 6.76 -5.36 -10.28
CA VAL A 101 5.58 -6.20 -10.63
C VAL A 101 4.31 -5.73 -9.91
N ASN A 102 4.41 -5.40 -8.63
CA ASN A 102 3.25 -4.92 -7.86
C ASN A 102 2.80 -3.52 -8.26
N HIS A 103 3.74 -2.64 -8.62
CA HIS A 103 3.41 -1.32 -9.18
C HIS A 103 2.58 -1.51 -10.45
N TYR A 104 3.10 -2.29 -11.42
CA TYR A 104 2.39 -2.55 -12.66
C TYR A 104 0.98 -3.10 -12.44
N ARG A 105 0.86 -4.13 -11.60
CA ARG A 105 -0.43 -4.75 -11.27
C ARG A 105 -1.40 -3.77 -10.64
N LEU A 106 -0.91 -2.88 -9.78
CA LEU A 106 -1.76 -1.91 -9.13
C LEU A 106 -2.38 -0.92 -10.13
N VAL A 107 -1.56 -0.40 -11.04
CA VAL A 107 -1.98 0.68 -11.94
C VAL A 107 -2.77 0.19 -13.14
N THR A 108 -2.46 -1.02 -13.57
CA THR A 108 -3.16 -1.64 -14.70
C THR A 108 -4.32 -2.54 -14.27
N GLY A 109 -4.41 -2.90 -12.99
CA GLY A 109 -5.38 -3.90 -12.51
C GLY A 109 -5.03 -5.34 -12.90
N ALA A 110 -3.81 -5.61 -13.36
CA ALA A 110 -3.39 -6.95 -13.77
C ALA A 110 -3.40 -7.94 -12.59
N CYS A 111 -3.91 -9.15 -12.84
CA CYS A 111 -3.86 -10.22 -11.86
C CYS A 111 -2.44 -10.81 -11.76
N GLU A 112 -2.13 -11.43 -10.62
CA GLU A 112 -0.80 -12.01 -10.38
C GLU A 112 -0.45 -13.10 -11.39
N LEU A 113 -1.40 -14.01 -11.64
CA LEU A 113 -1.21 -15.14 -12.53
C LEU A 113 -0.93 -14.68 -13.96
N GLY A 114 -1.72 -13.73 -14.47
CA GLY A 114 -1.54 -13.19 -15.83
C GLY A 114 -0.20 -12.44 -15.97
N THR A 115 0.19 -11.69 -14.94
CA THR A 115 1.49 -10.98 -14.95
C THR A 115 2.65 -11.96 -14.97
N LYS A 116 2.62 -13.00 -14.12
CA LYS A 116 3.66 -14.05 -14.09
C LYS A 116 3.74 -14.81 -15.41
N ALA A 117 2.59 -15.25 -15.95
CA ALA A 117 2.55 -15.94 -17.22
C ALA A 117 3.11 -15.09 -18.37
N TRP A 118 2.78 -13.79 -18.41
CA TRP A 118 3.35 -12.88 -19.41
C TRP A 118 4.86 -12.70 -19.23
N MET A 119 5.35 -12.56 -17.99
CA MET A 119 6.79 -12.47 -17.71
C MET A 119 7.53 -13.73 -18.17
N GLU A 120 6.99 -14.92 -17.85
CA GLU A 120 7.56 -16.21 -18.25
C GLU A 120 7.60 -16.36 -19.78
N GLN A 121 6.51 -16.03 -20.48
CA GLN A 121 6.42 -16.07 -21.94
C GLN A 121 7.44 -15.15 -22.63
N ASN A 122 7.85 -14.08 -21.95
CA ASN A 122 8.79 -13.09 -22.47
C ASN A 122 10.20 -13.21 -21.85
N ASN A 123 10.48 -14.28 -21.10
CA ASN A 123 11.77 -14.53 -20.43
C ASN A 123 12.23 -13.40 -19.48
N ILE A 124 11.29 -12.74 -18.82
CA ILE A 124 11.55 -11.66 -17.86
C ILE A 124 11.75 -12.29 -16.47
N GLN A 125 12.96 -12.17 -15.91
CA GLN A 125 13.31 -12.72 -14.59
C GLN A 125 13.56 -11.67 -13.51
N VAL A 126 13.41 -10.39 -13.85
CA VAL A 126 13.57 -9.27 -12.91
C VAL A 126 12.25 -8.97 -12.19
N ASP A 127 12.33 -8.52 -10.94
CA ASP A 127 11.17 -8.10 -10.14
C ASP A 127 10.80 -6.62 -10.32
N SER A 128 11.66 -5.88 -11.03
CA SER A 128 11.54 -4.48 -11.37
C SER A 128 12.24 -4.14 -12.68
N ILE A 129 11.74 -3.14 -13.39
CA ILE A 129 12.24 -2.69 -14.71
C ILE A 129 11.99 -1.19 -14.86
N ARG A 130 12.81 -0.52 -15.67
CA ARG A 130 12.65 0.90 -15.99
C ARG A 130 11.38 1.12 -16.84
N ALA A 131 10.68 2.24 -16.64
CA ALA A 131 9.36 2.46 -17.23
C ALA A 131 9.37 2.48 -18.77
N ASP A 132 10.41 3.05 -19.37
CA ASP A 132 10.58 3.09 -20.82
C ASP A 132 10.85 1.70 -21.43
N GLU A 133 11.73 0.91 -20.83
CA GLU A 133 12.00 -0.48 -21.19
C GLU A 133 10.75 -1.34 -21.06
N LEU A 134 9.99 -1.15 -19.96
CA LEU A 134 8.71 -1.80 -19.78
C LEU A 134 7.74 -1.42 -20.89
N LEU A 135 7.60 -0.13 -21.21
CA LEU A 135 6.66 0.31 -22.26
C LEU A 135 6.99 -0.31 -23.62
N LEU A 136 8.28 -0.42 -23.99
CA LEU A 136 8.71 -1.09 -25.21
C LEU A 136 8.30 -2.57 -25.25
N LEU A 137 8.48 -3.30 -24.14
CA LEU A 137 8.06 -4.70 -24.02
C LEU A 137 6.54 -4.86 -24.09
N LEU A 138 5.80 -3.98 -23.41
CA LEU A 138 4.33 -4.01 -23.40
C LEU A 138 3.77 -3.77 -24.81
N ARG A 139 4.34 -2.80 -25.55
CA ARG A 139 3.96 -2.52 -26.95
C ARG A 139 4.27 -3.68 -27.88
N LYS A 140 5.49 -4.24 -27.79
CA LYS A 140 5.94 -5.36 -28.62
C LYS A 140 5.06 -6.60 -28.47
N THR A 141 4.49 -6.81 -27.28
CA THR A 141 3.77 -8.04 -26.92
C THR A 141 2.26 -7.85 -26.82
N HIS A 142 1.75 -6.63 -27.01
CA HIS A 142 0.36 -6.26 -26.78
C HIS A 142 -0.16 -6.73 -25.40
N ALA A 143 0.65 -6.48 -24.37
CA ALA A 143 0.40 -6.94 -23.02
C ALA A 143 -0.90 -6.36 -22.41
N TYR A 144 -1.56 -7.15 -21.56
CA TYR A 144 -2.71 -6.68 -20.78
C TYR A 144 -2.32 -5.46 -19.94
N GLY A 145 -3.02 -4.34 -20.05
CA GLY A 145 -2.75 -3.15 -19.25
C GLY A 145 -1.88 -2.11 -19.93
N LEU A 146 -1.41 -2.36 -21.17
CA LEU A 146 -0.67 -1.39 -21.99
C LEU A 146 -1.35 -0.02 -22.04
N GLU A 147 -2.61 0.07 -22.47
CA GLU A 147 -3.35 1.34 -22.58
C GLU A 147 -3.54 2.07 -21.23
N ARG A 148 -3.57 1.34 -20.12
CA ARG A 148 -3.63 1.95 -18.78
C ARG A 148 -2.27 2.52 -18.41
N PHE A 149 -1.20 1.75 -18.67
CA PHE A 149 0.15 2.19 -18.42
C PHE A 149 0.54 3.41 -19.28
N GLU A 150 0.17 3.42 -20.57
CA GLU A 150 0.40 4.54 -21.50
C GLU A 150 -0.27 5.85 -21.06
N ARG A 151 -1.40 5.78 -20.36
CA ARG A 151 -2.07 6.97 -19.82
C ARG A 151 -1.41 7.55 -18.57
N LEU A 152 -0.52 6.80 -17.95
CA LEU A 152 0.13 7.17 -16.69
C LEU A 152 1.58 7.60 -16.87
N VAL A 153 2.19 7.21 -17.99
CA VAL A 153 3.55 7.63 -18.33
C VAL A 153 3.55 9.04 -18.91
N ASN A 154 4.51 9.83 -18.45
CA ASN A 154 4.80 11.15 -18.98
C ASN A 154 6.19 11.13 -19.60
N PHE A 155 6.34 10.38 -20.70
CA PHE A 155 7.62 10.43 -21.42
C PHE A 155 7.53 11.69 -22.28
N GLU A 156 8.17 12.78 -21.83
CA GLU A 156 8.32 13.94 -22.71
C GLU A 156 8.87 13.42 -24.05
N ALA A 157 8.18 13.75 -25.13
CA ALA A 157 8.66 13.44 -26.46
C ALA A 157 9.97 14.21 -26.62
N GLU A 158 11.11 13.54 -26.46
CA GLU A 158 12.39 14.09 -26.90
C GLU A 158 12.22 14.44 -28.38
N GLY A 159 12.13 15.74 -28.65
CA GLY A 159 12.12 16.33 -29.98
C GLY A 159 13.51 16.39 -30.58
#